data_AF-A0A8R7Q940-F1
#
_entry.id   AF-A0A8R7Q940-F1
#
_cell.length_a   1.000
_cell.length_b   1.000
_cell.length_c   1.000
_cell.angle_alpha   90.00
_cell.angle_beta   90.00
_cell.angle_gamma   90.00
#
_symmetry.space_group_name_H-M   'P 1'
#
loop_
_entity.id
_entity.type
_entity.pdbx_description
1 polymer ?
#
loop_
_entity_poly.entity_id
_entity_poly.type
_entity_poly.pdbx_seq_one_letter_code
_entity_poly.pdbx_strand_id
1 'polypeptide(L)'
;MLDGYYKAGRVDHARRLFDGMAVKSVGAWTRMVSGYCRAGRVDEARRLFEVMPARDVVSWTAMLQGYVRSGMMREARRLFDAMPARDFVSWTAMLQGYVRSGMLREARELFDQMPERNVITWTVMVRAYADHGHFQEAMELFDRMPQRTVYSWNIMISGFFRAGNVDEAVRLFERMPDRNAVSWTTMVTGLAQNGRVSMAREFFDRMPENRDATAWNAMITAYANAGQMYKAQRLFHSMPAKDLVSWNAIIHGYANNKHKSEVMRLFLLMLGSAVSPDRFTLISVLLTSESTVEVGQIHGLATTRGLLSDTSLGNALLTMYSRSGDLHSAWQVFNMLQEKDPVTWTSMMRAFANHGRASYALQACAQMLQHGYKPSSTTFIAALSACSHASVVDKGRASRAHCRVSVQGGTLYEQWWGKLFQSLTVPLVRVWEATTRFW
;
A
#
# COMPACT_ATOMS: atom_id res chain seq x y z
N MET A 1 -3.53 9.11 -36.33
CA MET A 1 -2.07 9.27 -36.15
C MET A 1 -1.70 9.86 -34.79
N LEU A 2 -2.23 11.02 -34.36
CA LEU A 2 -1.96 11.60 -33.03
C LEU A 2 -2.31 10.67 -31.85
N ASP A 3 -3.39 9.89 -31.95
CA ASP A 3 -3.89 8.99 -30.90
C ASP A 3 -2.91 7.85 -30.51
N GLY A 4 -2.09 7.38 -31.47
CA GLY A 4 -1.07 6.35 -31.24
C GLY A 4 0.13 6.87 -30.45
N TYR A 5 0.52 8.13 -30.62
CA TYR A 5 1.65 8.73 -29.91
C TYR A 5 1.29 9.12 -28.46
N TYR A 6 0.03 9.46 -28.18
CA TYR A 6 -0.44 9.75 -26.82
C TYR A 6 -0.49 8.51 -25.93
N LYS A 7 -0.89 7.35 -26.46
CA LYS A 7 -0.85 6.08 -25.74
C LYS A 7 0.59 5.64 -25.41
N ALA A 8 1.57 6.10 -26.18
CA ALA A 8 2.99 5.82 -26.00
C ALA A 8 3.76 6.89 -25.18
N GLY A 9 3.08 7.90 -24.61
CA GLY A 9 3.70 8.95 -23.79
C GLY A 9 4.60 9.95 -24.56
N ARG A 10 4.61 9.92 -25.90
CA ARG A 10 5.49 10.74 -26.74
C ARG A 10 4.85 12.07 -27.15
N VAL A 11 4.53 12.91 -26.17
CA VAL A 11 3.82 14.18 -26.39
C VAL A 11 4.63 15.17 -27.24
N ASP A 12 5.96 15.16 -27.17
CA ASP A 12 6.82 16.04 -27.98
C ASP A 12 6.82 15.67 -29.48
N HIS A 13 6.65 14.40 -29.82
CA HIS A 13 6.49 13.99 -31.22
C HIS A 13 5.09 14.35 -31.75
N ALA A 14 4.06 14.19 -30.92
CA ALA A 14 2.72 14.66 -31.24
C ALA A 14 2.70 16.19 -31.47
N ARG A 15 3.52 16.95 -30.72
CA ARG A 15 3.68 18.40 -30.90
C ARG A 15 4.27 18.77 -32.26
N ARG A 16 5.36 18.10 -32.68
CA ARG A 16 5.97 18.34 -34.00
C ARG A 16 4.99 18.08 -35.15
N LEU A 17 4.23 16.98 -35.07
CA LEU A 17 3.20 16.65 -36.04
C LEU A 17 2.06 17.68 -36.05
N PHE A 18 1.67 18.17 -34.88
CA PHE A 18 0.66 19.20 -34.75
C PHE A 18 1.12 20.52 -35.36
N ASP A 19 2.34 20.97 -35.07
CA ASP A 19 2.89 22.22 -35.59
C ASP A 19 2.96 22.20 -37.13
N GLY A 20 3.30 21.05 -37.73
CA GLY A 20 3.33 20.83 -39.18
C GLY A 20 1.97 20.72 -39.88
N MET A 21 0.84 20.76 -39.17
CA MET A 21 -0.50 20.75 -39.80
C MET A 21 -0.82 22.11 -40.42
N ALA A 22 -1.14 22.13 -41.73
CA ALA A 22 -1.54 23.33 -42.47
C ALA A 22 -2.87 23.93 -41.98
N VAL A 23 -3.84 23.09 -41.58
CA VAL A 23 -5.10 23.50 -40.96
C VAL A 23 -5.31 22.69 -39.69
N LYS A 24 -5.46 23.38 -38.56
CA LYS A 24 -5.62 22.75 -37.23
C LYS A 24 -7.06 22.88 -36.78
N SER A 25 -7.80 21.77 -36.73
CA SER A 25 -9.18 21.75 -36.23
C SER A 25 -9.22 21.94 -34.70
N VAL A 26 -10.34 22.46 -34.17
CA VAL A 26 -10.60 22.59 -32.71
C VAL A 26 -10.38 21.26 -31.99
N GLY A 27 -10.75 20.14 -32.61
CA GLY A 27 -10.49 18.80 -32.08
C GLY A 27 -9.00 18.41 -32.06
N ALA A 28 -8.17 18.89 -32.99
CA ALA A 28 -6.72 18.66 -32.95
C ALA A 28 -6.07 19.45 -31.80
N TRP A 29 -6.47 20.71 -31.60
CA TRP A 29 -6.06 21.52 -30.45
C TRP A 29 -6.45 20.88 -29.12
N THR A 30 -7.70 20.45 -28.99
CA THR A 30 -8.21 19.81 -27.76
C THR A 30 -7.46 18.52 -27.42
N ARG A 31 -7.10 17.72 -28.42
CA ARG A 31 -6.28 16.52 -28.23
C ARG A 31 -4.86 16.86 -27.76
N MET A 32 -4.25 17.91 -28.30
CA MET A 32 -2.94 18.38 -27.83
C MET A 32 -2.99 18.81 -26.37
N VAL A 33 -3.98 19.63 -25.99
CA VAL A 33 -4.19 20.06 -24.60
C VAL A 33 -4.37 18.84 -23.69
N SER A 34 -5.27 17.91 -24.02
CA SER A 34 -5.50 16.69 -23.24
C SER A 34 -4.23 15.81 -23.14
N GLY A 35 -3.44 15.74 -24.21
CA GLY A 35 -2.18 15.01 -24.25
C GLY A 35 -1.14 15.58 -23.28
N TYR A 36 -0.94 16.90 -23.27
CA TYR A 36 -0.05 17.56 -22.32
C TYR A 36 -0.54 17.44 -20.87
N CYS A 37 -1.84 17.56 -20.63
CA CYS A 37 -2.44 17.34 -19.31
C CYS A 37 -2.22 15.91 -18.79
N ARG A 38 -2.35 14.89 -19.64
CA ARG A 38 -2.09 13.48 -19.26
C ARG A 38 -0.62 13.21 -18.96
N ALA A 39 0.29 13.94 -19.61
CA ALA A 39 1.72 13.86 -19.33
C ALA A 39 2.17 14.72 -18.13
N GLY A 40 1.23 15.34 -17.40
CA GLY A 40 1.53 16.19 -16.24
C GLY A 40 2.13 17.57 -16.58
N ARG A 41 2.28 17.91 -17.86
CA ARG A 41 2.84 19.18 -18.36
C ARG A 41 1.75 20.23 -18.54
N VAL A 42 1.10 20.62 -17.43
CA VAL A 42 -0.09 21.48 -17.47
C VAL A 42 0.21 22.91 -17.91
N ASP A 43 1.41 23.44 -17.64
CA ASP A 43 1.79 24.79 -18.10
C ASP A 43 1.87 24.89 -19.63
N GLU A 44 2.41 23.86 -20.29
CA GLU A 44 2.42 23.79 -21.76
C GLU A 44 1.01 23.61 -22.31
N ALA A 45 0.17 22.81 -21.64
CA ALA A 45 -1.24 22.70 -22.00
C ALA A 45 -1.95 24.06 -21.91
N ARG A 46 -1.65 24.87 -20.88
CA ARG A 46 -2.22 26.21 -20.69
C ARG A 46 -1.81 27.16 -21.80
N ARG A 47 -0.52 27.21 -22.14
CA ARG A 47 -0.03 28.04 -23.25
C ARG A 47 -0.73 27.71 -24.56
N LEU A 48 -0.94 26.43 -24.84
CA LEU A 48 -1.67 26.01 -26.05
C LEU A 48 -3.15 26.32 -25.99
N PHE A 49 -3.74 26.24 -24.81
CA PHE A 49 -5.12 26.63 -24.59
C PHE A 49 -5.32 28.15 -24.79
N GLU A 50 -4.37 28.99 -24.37
CA GLU A 50 -4.39 30.45 -24.53
C GLU A 50 -4.22 30.90 -26.00
N VAL A 51 -3.47 30.15 -26.82
CA VAL A 51 -3.27 30.46 -28.25
C VAL A 51 -4.36 29.85 -29.15
N MET A 52 -5.22 28.98 -28.60
CA MET A 52 -6.27 28.31 -29.36
C MET A 52 -7.26 29.31 -30.01
N PRO A 53 -7.43 29.30 -31.35
CA PRO A 53 -8.24 30.31 -32.06
C PRO A 53 -9.73 30.29 -31.71
N ALA A 54 -10.28 29.10 -31.46
CA ALA A 54 -11.67 28.89 -31.08
C ALA A 54 -11.74 27.83 -29.99
N ARG A 55 -12.47 28.09 -28.91
CA ARG A 55 -12.61 27.19 -27.75
C ARG A 55 -14.05 26.75 -27.62
N ASP A 56 -14.27 25.45 -27.58
CA ASP A 56 -15.57 24.84 -27.30
C ASP A 56 -15.59 24.31 -25.86
N VAL A 57 -16.77 23.94 -25.36
CA VAL A 57 -16.94 23.43 -23.99
C VAL A 57 -16.04 22.21 -23.72
N VAL A 58 -15.75 21.41 -24.75
CA VAL A 58 -14.87 20.24 -24.67
C VAL A 58 -13.42 20.64 -24.43
N SER A 59 -12.90 21.67 -25.10
CA SER A 59 -11.54 22.16 -24.89
C SER A 59 -11.36 22.78 -23.50
N TRP A 60 -12.35 23.55 -23.02
CA TRP A 60 -12.37 24.07 -21.64
C TRP A 60 -12.39 22.93 -20.60
N THR A 61 -13.24 21.92 -20.81
CA THR A 61 -13.37 20.77 -19.90
C THR A 61 -12.09 19.92 -19.88
N ALA A 62 -11.41 19.77 -21.03
CA ALA A 62 -10.13 19.06 -21.10
C ALA A 62 -9.04 19.76 -20.28
N MET A 63 -8.96 21.10 -20.38
CA MET A 63 -8.01 21.89 -19.60
C MET A 63 -8.35 21.87 -18.10
N LEU A 64 -9.64 21.95 -17.75
CA LEU A 64 -10.13 21.82 -16.37
C LEU A 64 -9.71 20.48 -15.73
N GLN A 65 -9.96 19.36 -16.43
CA GLN A 65 -9.54 18.04 -15.97
C GLN A 65 -8.02 17.93 -15.82
N GLY A 66 -7.25 18.65 -16.65
CA GLY A 66 -5.81 18.76 -16.52
C GLY A 66 -5.38 19.39 -15.20
N TYR A 67 -5.94 20.57 -14.87
CA TYR A 67 -5.66 21.23 -13.59
C TYR A 67 -6.07 20.38 -12.39
N VAL A 68 -7.24 19.74 -12.45
CA VAL A 68 -7.74 18.86 -11.39
C VAL A 68 -6.79 17.67 -11.16
N ARG A 69 -6.30 17.02 -12.22
CA ARG A 69 -5.37 15.88 -12.08
C ARG A 69 -4.02 16.29 -11.51
N SER A 70 -3.56 17.49 -11.80
CA SER A 70 -2.32 18.05 -11.25
C SER A 70 -2.49 18.69 -9.88
N GLY A 71 -3.69 18.60 -9.26
CA GLY A 71 -3.96 19.15 -7.92
C GLY A 71 -4.04 20.68 -7.85
N MET A 72 -4.02 21.37 -8.99
CA MET A 72 -4.05 22.84 -9.07
C MET A 72 -5.48 23.38 -8.96
N MET A 73 -6.17 23.09 -7.85
CA MET A 73 -7.61 23.33 -7.71
C MET A 73 -8.01 24.82 -7.74
N ARG A 74 -7.11 25.73 -7.35
CA ARG A 74 -7.35 27.18 -7.46
C ARG A 74 -7.44 27.65 -8.91
N GLU A 75 -6.50 27.19 -9.75
CA GLU A 75 -6.51 27.51 -11.19
C GLU A 75 -7.66 26.78 -11.90
N ALA A 76 -7.98 25.54 -11.49
CA ALA A 76 -9.16 24.84 -11.96
C ALA A 76 -10.44 25.65 -11.69
N ARG A 77 -10.58 26.23 -10.50
CA ARG A 77 -11.76 27.04 -10.14
C ARG A 77 -11.85 28.32 -10.97
N ARG A 78 -10.73 29.04 -11.13
CA ARG A 78 -10.68 30.23 -11.98
C ARG A 78 -11.07 29.92 -13.42
N LEU A 79 -10.55 28.81 -13.95
CA LEU A 79 -10.89 28.37 -15.31
C LEU A 79 -12.38 28.03 -15.41
N PHE A 80 -12.93 27.33 -14.43
CA PHE A 80 -14.35 26.98 -14.35
C PHE A 80 -15.26 28.22 -14.27
N ASP A 81 -14.87 29.23 -13.51
CA ASP A 81 -15.61 30.50 -13.39
C ASP A 81 -15.53 31.33 -14.68
N ALA A 82 -14.46 31.19 -15.46
CA ALA A 82 -14.29 31.85 -16.75
C ALA A 82 -14.99 31.13 -17.93
N MET A 83 -15.49 29.89 -17.74
CA MET A 83 -16.16 29.14 -18.81
C MET A 83 -17.44 29.87 -19.29
N PRO A 84 -17.55 30.18 -20.61
CA PRO A 84 -18.73 30.87 -21.15
C PRO A 84 -20.03 30.05 -21.04
N ALA A 85 -19.91 28.73 -21.18
CA ALA A 85 -21.00 27.78 -20.99
C ALA A 85 -20.47 26.58 -20.21
N ARG A 86 -21.25 26.13 -19.22
CA ARG A 86 -20.91 24.99 -18.36
C ARG A 86 -21.90 23.88 -18.62
N ASP A 87 -21.41 22.76 -19.11
CA ASP A 87 -22.20 21.54 -19.25
C ASP A 87 -22.08 20.67 -17.99
N PHE A 88 -22.91 19.63 -17.91
CA PHE A 88 -22.90 18.71 -16.77
C PHE A 88 -21.53 18.04 -16.53
N VAL A 89 -20.74 17.83 -17.59
CA VAL A 89 -19.41 17.20 -17.52
C VAL A 89 -18.41 18.13 -16.81
N SER A 90 -18.43 19.43 -17.12
CA SER A 90 -17.59 20.44 -16.48
C SER A 90 -17.88 20.57 -14.97
N TRP A 91 -19.16 20.63 -14.58
CA TRP A 91 -19.57 20.62 -13.16
C TRP A 91 -19.10 19.36 -12.43
N THR A 92 -19.33 18.18 -13.02
CA THR A 92 -18.95 16.89 -12.42
C THR A 92 -17.43 16.76 -12.28
N ALA A 93 -16.66 17.23 -13.28
CA ALA A 93 -15.20 17.19 -13.25
C ALA A 93 -14.64 18.07 -12.13
N MET A 94 -15.19 19.28 -11.95
CA MET A 94 -14.79 20.19 -10.88
C MET A 94 -15.17 19.61 -9.51
N LEU A 95 -16.37 19.05 -9.37
CA LEU A 95 -16.84 18.40 -8.14
C LEU A 95 -15.94 17.23 -7.73
N GLN A 96 -15.64 16.31 -8.65
CA GLN A 96 -14.71 15.21 -8.41
C GLN A 96 -13.31 15.69 -8.04
N GLY A 97 -12.87 16.82 -8.62
CA GLY A 97 -11.60 17.43 -8.28
C GLY A 97 -11.54 17.89 -6.82
N TYR A 98 -12.55 18.65 -6.38
CA TYR A 98 -12.62 19.10 -4.99
C TYR A 98 -12.67 17.93 -4.00
N VAL A 99 -13.47 16.89 -4.31
CA VAL A 99 -13.57 15.68 -3.48
C VAL A 99 -12.22 14.96 -3.35
N ARG A 100 -11.48 14.78 -4.45
CA ARG A 100 -10.17 14.12 -4.42
C ARG A 100 -9.12 14.91 -3.65
N SER A 101 -9.24 16.23 -3.65
CA SER A 101 -8.33 17.12 -2.91
C SER A 101 -8.78 17.38 -1.46
N GLY A 102 -9.84 16.72 -0.97
CA GLY A 102 -10.34 16.85 0.40
C GLY A 102 -11.05 18.17 0.71
N MET A 103 -11.34 19.00 -0.30
CA MET A 103 -12.02 20.30 -0.17
C MET A 103 -13.54 20.12 -0.18
N LEU A 104 -14.08 19.46 0.86
CA LEU A 104 -15.49 19.08 0.93
C LEU A 104 -16.44 20.28 1.00
N ARG A 105 -16.05 21.37 1.66
CA ARG A 105 -16.88 22.57 1.77
C ARG A 105 -17.08 23.22 0.41
N GLU A 106 -15.99 23.41 -0.32
CA GLU A 106 -16.02 23.96 -1.68
C GLU A 106 -16.77 23.02 -2.64
N ALA A 107 -16.64 21.71 -2.48
CA ALA A 107 -17.44 20.73 -3.22
C ALA A 107 -18.95 20.90 -2.93
N ARG A 108 -19.33 21.13 -1.67
CA ARG A 108 -20.73 21.33 -1.26
C ARG A 108 -21.31 22.63 -1.80
N GLU A 109 -20.58 23.73 -1.70
CA GLU A 109 -20.97 25.01 -2.28
C GLU A 109 -21.19 24.88 -3.79
N LEU A 110 -20.28 24.20 -4.49
CA LEU A 110 -20.41 23.96 -5.93
C LEU A 110 -21.62 23.09 -6.25
N PHE A 111 -21.87 22.04 -5.46
CA PHE A 111 -23.02 21.16 -5.62
C PHE A 111 -24.35 21.88 -5.40
N ASP A 112 -24.41 22.80 -4.43
CA ASP A 112 -25.60 23.60 -4.13
C ASP A 112 -25.86 24.67 -5.23
N GLN A 113 -24.82 25.11 -5.95
CA GLN A 113 -24.94 26.01 -7.11
C GLN A 113 -25.36 25.30 -8.41
N MET A 114 -25.32 23.96 -8.48
CA MET A 114 -25.67 23.23 -9.70
C MET A 114 -27.15 23.44 -10.07
N PRO A 115 -27.46 23.89 -11.30
CA PRO A 115 -28.85 24.08 -11.75
C PRO A 115 -29.63 22.76 -11.78
N GLU A 116 -29.00 21.71 -12.33
CA GLU A 116 -29.55 20.36 -12.38
C GLU A 116 -28.58 19.36 -11.77
N ARG A 117 -29.10 18.42 -10.99
CA ARG A 117 -28.33 17.37 -10.32
C ARG A 117 -28.88 16.03 -10.77
N ASN A 118 -27.99 15.17 -11.28
CA ASN A 118 -28.36 13.80 -11.61
C ASN A 118 -27.82 12.84 -10.55
N VAL A 119 -28.17 11.56 -10.71
CA VAL A 119 -27.74 10.47 -9.82
C VAL A 119 -26.22 10.46 -9.59
N ILE A 120 -25.41 10.79 -10.60
CA ILE A 120 -23.94 10.76 -10.52
C ILE A 120 -23.44 11.85 -9.56
N THR A 121 -23.89 13.10 -9.66
CA THR A 121 -23.41 14.17 -8.77
C THR A 121 -23.83 13.95 -7.32
N TRP A 122 -25.06 13.47 -7.09
CA TRP A 122 -25.50 13.03 -5.77
C TRP A 122 -24.61 11.91 -5.21
N THR A 123 -24.34 10.89 -6.02
CA THR A 123 -23.49 9.75 -5.61
C THR A 123 -22.06 10.18 -5.30
N VAL A 124 -21.48 11.10 -6.08
CA VAL A 124 -20.14 11.66 -5.82
C VAL A 124 -20.11 12.37 -4.47
N MET A 125 -21.13 13.17 -4.14
CA MET A 125 -21.20 13.87 -2.86
C MET A 125 -21.39 12.93 -1.68
N VAL A 126 -22.33 12.00 -1.77
CA VAL A 126 -22.57 10.99 -0.74
C VAL A 126 -21.28 10.20 -0.46
N ARG A 127 -20.58 9.76 -1.50
CA ARG A 127 -19.30 9.08 -1.37
C ARG A 127 -18.24 9.96 -0.71
N ALA A 128 -18.15 11.22 -1.11
CA ALA A 128 -17.17 12.15 -0.57
C ALA A 128 -17.32 12.31 0.94
N TYR A 129 -18.54 12.57 1.42
CA TYR A 129 -18.81 12.70 2.85
C TYR A 129 -18.61 11.37 3.60
N ALA A 130 -19.03 10.24 3.04
CA ALA A 130 -18.84 8.92 3.64
C ALA A 130 -17.35 8.52 3.75
N ASP A 131 -16.53 8.78 2.73
CA ASP A 131 -15.10 8.46 2.72
C ASP A 131 -14.32 9.33 3.75
N HIS A 132 -14.81 10.52 4.09
CA HIS A 132 -14.19 11.44 5.07
C HIS A 132 -14.80 11.33 6.47
N GLY A 133 -15.74 10.41 6.71
CA GLY A 133 -16.30 10.16 8.04
C GLY A 133 -17.46 11.07 8.45
N HIS A 134 -17.94 11.94 7.57
CA HIS A 134 -19.06 12.85 7.79
C HIS A 134 -20.40 12.15 7.47
N PHE A 135 -20.77 11.17 8.28
CA PHE A 135 -21.90 10.27 7.97
C PHE A 135 -23.28 10.91 8.07
N GLN A 136 -23.44 11.91 8.93
CA GLN A 136 -24.72 12.59 9.08
C GLN A 136 -25.05 13.37 7.79
N GLU A 137 -24.10 14.14 7.30
CA GLU A 137 -24.23 14.89 6.05
C GLU A 137 -24.35 13.95 4.84
N ALA A 138 -23.64 12.81 4.85
CA ALA A 138 -23.79 11.77 3.84
C ALA A 138 -25.22 11.20 3.82
N MET A 139 -25.81 10.93 5.00
CA MET A 139 -27.18 10.43 5.12
C MET A 139 -28.20 11.47 4.70
N GLU A 140 -28.05 12.73 5.10
CA GLU A 140 -28.94 13.83 4.66
C GLU A 140 -28.96 13.97 3.14
N LEU A 141 -27.79 13.90 2.49
CA LEU A 141 -27.71 13.92 1.03
C LEU A 141 -28.30 12.66 0.39
N PHE A 142 -28.12 11.51 1.02
CA PHE A 142 -28.69 10.25 0.57
C PHE A 142 -30.22 10.23 0.68
N ASP A 143 -30.79 10.81 1.73
CA ASP A 143 -32.24 10.93 1.96
C ASP A 143 -32.89 11.97 1.02
N ARG A 144 -32.13 12.99 0.61
CA ARG A 144 -32.58 13.98 -0.41
C ARG A 144 -32.42 13.49 -1.85
N MET A 145 -31.73 12.39 -2.08
CA MET A 145 -31.48 11.86 -3.42
C MET A 145 -32.79 11.41 -4.10
N PRO A 146 -33.18 11.97 -5.26
CA PRO A 146 -34.47 11.65 -5.90
C PRO A 146 -34.57 10.19 -6.37
N GLN A 147 -33.46 9.64 -6.88
CA GLN A 147 -33.37 8.26 -7.33
C GLN A 147 -32.12 7.63 -6.72
N ARG A 148 -32.32 6.60 -5.90
CA ARG A 148 -31.24 5.83 -5.29
C ARG A 148 -30.93 4.61 -6.15
N THR A 149 -29.67 4.44 -6.48
CA THR A 149 -29.20 3.24 -7.18
C THR A 149 -28.61 2.25 -6.18
N VAL A 150 -28.57 0.96 -6.53
CA VAL A 150 -27.88 -0.07 -5.73
C VAL A 150 -26.45 0.36 -5.39
N TYR A 151 -25.78 1.05 -6.31
CA TYR A 151 -24.44 1.61 -6.08
C TYR A 151 -24.41 2.67 -4.96
N SER A 152 -25.36 3.61 -4.94
CA SER A 152 -25.44 4.62 -3.87
C SER A 152 -25.70 4.02 -2.48
N TRP A 153 -26.52 2.96 -2.40
CA TRP A 153 -26.72 2.21 -1.15
C TRP A 153 -25.43 1.52 -0.69
N ASN A 154 -24.72 0.84 -1.60
CA ASN A 154 -23.48 0.14 -1.27
C ASN A 154 -22.36 1.09 -0.80
N ILE A 155 -22.32 2.34 -1.31
CA ILE A 155 -21.43 3.39 -0.81
C ILE A 155 -21.73 3.71 0.65
N MET A 156 -23.00 3.97 0.99
CA MET A 156 -23.40 4.30 2.36
C MET A 156 -23.08 3.15 3.33
N ILE A 157 -23.45 1.93 2.95
CA ILE A 157 -23.19 0.72 3.76
C ILE A 157 -21.68 0.54 3.97
N SER A 158 -20.88 0.62 2.91
CA SER A 158 -19.41 0.51 3.01
C SER A 158 -18.80 1.61 3.88
N GLY A 159 -19.33 2.83 3.78
CA GLY A 159 -18.91 3.96 4.60
C GLY A 159 -19.15 3.69 6.08
N PHE A 160 -20.35 3.26 6.46
CA PHE A 160 -20.68 2.94 7.85
C PHE A 160 -19.83 1.79 8.41
N PHE A 161 -19.54 0.77 7.61
CA PHE A 161 -18.63 -0.30 8.03
C PHE A 161 -17.21 0.20 8.30
N ARG A 162 -16.68 1.13 7.49
CA ARG A 162 -15.34 1.70 7.74
C ARG A 162 -15.28 2.54 9.02
N ALA A 163 -16.39 3.14 9.41
CA ALA A 163 -16.50 3.88 10.67
C ALA A 163 -16.85 3.01 11.88
N GLY A 164 -17.06 1.71 11.69
CA GLY A 164 -17.43 0.80 12.76
C GLY A 164 -18.89 0.90 13.21
N ASN A 165 -19.73 1.71 12.54
CA ASN A 165 -21.16 1.80 12.85
C ASN A 165 -21.93 0.69 12.13
N VAL A 166 -21.75 -0.54 12.61
CA VAL A 166 -22.28 -1.76 12.00
C VAL A 166 -23.82 -1.77 11.98
N ASP A 167 -24.46 -1.30 13.05
CA ASP A 167 -25.92 -1.38 13.19
C ASP A 167 -26.64 -0.53 12.13
N GLU A 168 -26.10 0.66 11.84
CA GLU A 168 -26.66 1.52 10.78
C GLU A 168 -26.44 0.92 9.39
N ALA A 169 -25.30 0.28 9.15
CA ALA A 169 -25.04 -0.43 7.89
C ALA A 169 -26.07 -1.56 7.65
N VAL A 170 -26.40 -2.32 8.69
CA VAL A 170 -27.42 -3.38 8.63
C VAL A 170 -28.80 -2.80 8.38
N ARG A 171 -29.21 -1.74 9.12
CA ARG A 171 -30.50 -1.05 8.89
C ARG A 171 -30.65 -0.54 7.46
N LEU A 172 -29.60 0.04 6.89
CA LEU A 172 -29.61 0.49 5.50
C LEU A 172 -29.77 -0.67 4.52
N PHE A 173 -29.07 -1.78 4.75
CA PHE A 173 -29.20 -2.97 3.89
C PHE A 173 -30.61 -3.57 3.93
N GLU A 174 -31.28 -3.56 5.08
CA GLU A 174 -32.67 -4.02 5.22
C GLU A 174 -33.66 -3.10 4.49
N ARG A 175 -33.37 -1.79 4.43
CA ARG A 175 -34.17 -0.80 3.67
C ARG A 175 -33.93 -0.85 2.15
N MET A 176 -32.90 -1.56 1.66
CA MET A 176 -32.62 -1.65 0.23
C MET A 176 -33.76 -2.38 -0.51
N PRO A 177 -34.39 -1.76 -1.54
CA PRO A 177 -35.43 -2.42 -2.33
C PRO A 177 -34.87 -3.60 -3.13
N ASP A 178 -33.80 -3.34 -3.89
CA ASP A 178 -33.13 -4.32 -4.74
C ASP A 178 -31.72 -4.59 -4.23
N ARG A 179 -31.37 -5.87 -4.15
CA ARG A 179 -30.06 -6.35 -3.68
C ARG A 179 -29.43 -7.19 -4.77
N ASN A 180 -28.17 -6.92 -5.07
CA ASN A 180 -27.38 -7.75 -5.96
C ASN A 180 -26.25 -8.46 -5.19
N ALA A 181 -25.48 -9.30 -5.89
CA ALA A 181 -24.34 -9.99 -5.30
C ALA A 181 -23.37 -9.02 -4.58
N VAL A 182 -23.11 -7.85 -5.17
CA VAL A 182 -22.23 -6.83 -4.56
C VAL A 182 -22.77 -6.35 -3.21
N SER A 183 -24.07 -6.06 -3.10
CA SER A 183 -24.67 -5.61 -1.83
C SER A 183 -24.49 -6.66 -0.72
N TRP A 184 -24.70 -7.93 -1.03
CA TRP A 184 -24.47 -9.01 -0.07
C TRP A 184 -22.99 -9.15 0.29
N THR A 185 -22.09 -9.08 -0.69
CA THR A 185 -20.64 -9.18 -0.47
C THR A 185 -20.14 -8.01 0.39
N THR A 186 -20.67 -6.81 0.19
CA THR A 186 -20.39 -5.65 1.05
C THR A 186 -20.81 -5.91 2.49
N MET A 187 -21.97 -6.53 2.74
CA MET A 187 -22.40 -6.89 4.10
C MET A 187 -21.46 -7.92 4.74
N VAL A 188 -21.16 -9.00 4.04
CA VAL A 188 -20.28 -10.06 4.55
C VAL A 188 -18.87 -9.52 4.85
N THR A 189 -18.28 -8.80 3.89
CA THR A 189 -16.94 -8.22 4.04
C THR A 189 -16.88 -7.17 5.15
N GLY A 190 -17.87 -6.28 5.23
CA GLY A 190 -17.94 -5.25 6.26
C GLY A 190 -18.14 -5.80 7.66
N LEU A 191 -19.03 -6.78 7.84
CA LEU A 191 -19.24 -7.46 9.12
C LEU A 191 -18.01 -8.26 9.56
N ALA A 192 -17.36 -8.95 8.62
CA ALA A 192 -16.11 -9.66 8.84
C ALA A 192 -14.99 -8.75 9.34
N GLN A 193 -14.78 -7.60 8.70
CA GLN A 193 -13.76 -6.62 9.06
C GLN A 193 -14.01 -5.99 10.45
N ASN A 194 -15.27 -5.84 10.84
CA ASN A 194 -15.67 -5.32 12.16
C ASN A 194 -15.78 -6.40 13.25
N GLY A 195 -15.28 -7.61 12.99
CA GLY A 195 -15.25 -8.71 13.96
C GLY A 195 -16.62 -9.31 14.31
N ARG A 196 -17.70 -8.93 13.61
CA ARG A 196 -19.06 -9.47 13.81
C ARG A 196 -19.25 -10.78 13.04
N VAL A 197 -18.42 -11.77 13.35
CA VAL A 197 -18.30 -13.03 12.60
C VAL A 197 -19.61 -13.83 12.57
N SER A 198 -20.40 -13.81 13.65
CA SER A 198 -21.70 -14.49 13.72
C SER A 198 -22.71 -13.92 12.72
N MET A 199 -22.86 -12.59 12.71
CA MET A 199 -23.73 -11.90 11.75
C MET A 199 -23.21 -12.06 10.32
N ALA A 200 -21.89 -11.92 10.10
CA ALA A 200 -21.29 -12.14 8.79
C ALA A 200 -21.64 -13.52 8.23
N ARG A 201 -21.67 -14.54 9.10
CA ARG A 201 -22.08 -15.90 8.74
C ARG A 201 -23.54 -16.01 8.35
N GLU A 202 -24.44 -15.38 9.12
CA GLU A 202 -25.87 -15.36 8.80
C GLU A 202 -26.12 -14.73 7.42
N PHE A 203 -25.49 -13.58 7.15
CA PHE A 203 -25.58 -12.92 5.85
C PHE A 203 -24.99 -13.77 4.73
N PHE A 204 -23.86 -14.45 4.97
CA PHE A 204 -23.22 -15.36 4.02
C PHE A 204 -24.15 -16.53 3.62
N ASP A 205 -24.91 -17.05 4.57
CA ASP A 205 -25.84 -18.16 4.33
C ASP A 205 -27.08 -17.72 3.56
N ARG A 206 -27.56 -16.52 3.84
CA ARG A 206 -28.69 -15.89 3.14
C ARG A 206 -28.36 -15.43 1.71
N MET A 207 -27.07 -15.37 1.33
CA MET A 207 -26.68 -14.97 -0.03
C MET A 207 -27.28 -15.92 -1.08
N PRO A 208 -27.83 -15.39 -2.18
CA PRO A 208 -28.28 -16.19 -3.31
C PRO A 208 -27.17 -17.08 -3.91
N GLU A 209 -27.56 -18.08 -4.71
CA GLU A 209 -26.63 -18.95 -5.43
C GLU A 209 -25.70 -18.11 -6.33
N ASN A 210 -24.42 -18.52 -6.45
CA ASN A 210 -23.27 -17.78 -7.02
C ASN A 210 -22.60 -16.75 -6.09
N ARG A 211 -22.25 -17.18 -4.87
CA ARG A 211 -21.36 -16.42 -3.97
C ARG A 211 -20.02 -16.16 -4.65
N ASP A 212 -19.62 -14.89 -4.74
CA ASP A 212 -18.32 -14.52 -5.29
C ASP A 212 -17.15 -14.95 -4.37
N ALA A 213 -15.96 -15.13 -4.94
CA ALA A 213 -14.78 -15.54 -4.19
C ALA A 213 -14.45 -14.56 -3.04
N THR A 214 -14.80 -13.28 -3.19
CA THR A 214 -14.60 -12.26 -2.17
C THR A 214 -15.40 -12.51 -0.89
N ALA A 215 -16.66 -12.94 -0.97
CA ALA A 215 -17.46 -13.30 0.19
C ALA A 215 -16.89 -14.52 0.93
N TRP A 216 -16.46 -15.54 0.19
CA TRP A 216 -15.77 -16.73 0.75
C TRP A 216 -14.49 -16.32 1.48
N ASN A 217 -13.62 -15.56 0.81
CA ASN A 217 -12.33 -15.12 1.34
C ASN A 217 -12.50 -14.23 2.59
N ALA A 218 -13.50 -13.36 2.60
CA ALA A 218 -13.84 -12.54 3.76
C ALA A 218 -14.24 -13.39 4.97
N MET A 219 -15.10 -14.40 4.77
CA MET A 219 -15.52 -15.29 5.86
C MET A 219 -14.38 -16.18 6.38
N ILE A 220 -13.53 -16.72 5.50
CA ILE A 220 -12.34 -17.49 5.90
C ILE A 220 -11.43 -16.63 6.77
N THR A 221 -11.14 -15.40 6.33
CA THR A 221 -10.32 -14.43 7.07
C THR A 221 -10.95 -14.06 8.41
N ALA A 222 -12.28 -13.84 8.44
CA ALA A 222 -13.00 -13.51 9.67
C ALA A 222 -12.91 -14.62 10.71
N TYR A 223 -13.14 -15.88 10.30
CA TYR A 223 -13.00 -17.02 11.19
C TYR A 223 -11.55 -17.21 11.67
N ALA A 224 -10.57 -17.03 10.78
CA ALA A 224 -9.16 -17.14 11.12
C ALA A 224 -8.73 -16.09 12.17
N ASN A 225 -9.13 -14.83 11.98
CA ASN A 225 -8.84 -13.75 12.93
C ASN A 225 -9.55 -13.93 14.28
N ALA A 226 -10.72 -14.58 14.29
CA ALA A 226 -11.44 -14.94 15.51
C ALA A 226 -10.94 -16.24 16.17
N GLY A 227 -9.86 -16.85 15.65
CA GLY A 227 -9.31 -18.12 16.15
C GLY A 227 -10.14 -19.37 15.87
N GLN A 228 -11.25 -19.25 15.11
CA GLN A 228 -12.16 -20.35 14.80
C GLN A 228 -11.67 -21.15 13.58
N MET A 229 -10.44 -21.65 13.64
CA MET A 229 -9.75 -22.29 12.50
C MET A 229 -10.49 -23.48 11.92
N TYR A 230 -11.16 -24.29 12.74
CA TYR A 230 -12.00 -25.40 12.27
C TYR A 230 -13.10 -24.93 11.30
N LYS A 231 -13.78 -23.81 11.61
CA LYS A 231 -14.82 -23.25 10.73
C LYS A 231 -14.21 -22.63 9.47
N ALA A 232 -13.07 -21.94 9.60
CA ALA A 232 -12.34 -21.40 8.46
C ALA A 232 -11.94 -22.51 7.48
N GLN A 233 -11.39 -23.61 7.99
CA GLN A 233 -10.96 -24.76 7.21
C GLN A 233 -12.15 -25.45 6.53
N ARG A 234 -13.25 -25.69 7.24
CA ARG A 234 -14.47 -26.25 6.63
C ARG A 234 -14.97 -25.41 5.47
N LEU A 235 -15.00 -24.09 5.66
CA LEU A 235 -15.47 -23.16 4.63
C LEU A 235 -14.54 -23.15 3.41
N PHE A 236 -13.22 -23.16 3.64
CA PHE A 236 -12.22 -23.28 2.59
C PHE A 236 -12.40 -24.56 1.76
N HIS A 237 -12.64 -25.71 2.40
CA HIS A 237 -12.87 -26.97 1.67
C HIS A 237 -14.13 -26.90 0.81
N SER A 238 -15.22 -26.31 1.32
CA SER A 238 -16.48 -26.14 0.58
C SER A 238 -16.44 -25.10 -0.54
N MET A 239 -15.37 -24.30 -0.65
CA MET A 239 -15.24 -23.29 -1.70
C MET A 239 -15.12 -23.96 -3.08
N PRO A 240 -15.99 -23.62 -4.06
CA PRO A 240 -16.02 -24.28 -5.38
C PRO A 240 -14.71 -24.15 -6.16
N ALA A 241 -14.11 -22.97 -6.13
CA ALA A 241 -12.82 -22.70 -6.76
C ALA A 241 -11.97 -21.90 -5.78
N LYS A 242 -10.76 -22.39 -5.49
CA LYS A 242 -9.81 -21.76 -4.56
C LYS A 242 -8.83 -20.91 -5.36
N ASP A 243 -8.76 -19.63 -5.04
CA ASP A 243 -7.80 -18.69 -5.63
C ASP A 243 -6.63 -18.42 -4.68
N LEU A 244 -5.63 -17.66 -5.13
CA LEU A 244 -4.46 -17.27 -4.33
C LEU A 244 -4.86 -16.60 -3.01
N VAL A 245 -5.92 -15.79 -3.02
CA VAL A 245 -6.40 -15.08 -1.83
C VAL A 245 -6.95 -16.06 -0.80
N SER A 246 -7.72 -17.07 -1.23
CA SER A 246 -8.26 -18.12 -0.35
C SER A 246 -7.15 -18.95 0.32
N TRP A 247 -6.11 -19.30 -0.43
CA TRP A 247 -4.93 -20.01 0.08
C TRP A 247 -4.15 -19.16 1.07
N ASN A 248 -3.87 -17.90 0.72
CA ASN A 248 -3.17 -16.97 1.59
C ASN A 248 -3.94 -16.73 2.90
N ALA A 249 -5.28 -16.57 2.83
CA ALA A 249 -6.11 -16.36 4.00
C ALA A 249 -6.04 -17.54 4.99
N ILE A 250 -6.14 -18.79 4.51
CA ILE A 250 -6.13 -19.96 5.39
C ILE A 250 -4.72 -20.24 5.94
N ILE A 251 -3.68 -20.12 5.11
CA ILE A 251 -2.27 -20.33 5.52
C ILE A 251 -1.87 -19.28 6.56
N HIS A 252 -2.14 -18.00 6.32
CA HIS A 252 -1.88 -16.91 7.26
C HIS A 252 -2.69 -17.09 8.56
N GLY A 253 -3.95 -17.56 8.45
CA GLY A 253 -4.78 -17.88 9.60
C GLY A 253 -4.14 -18.92 10.53
N TYR A 254 -3.64 -20.04 9.98
CA TYR A 254 -2.94 -21.04 10.77
C TYR A 254 -1.59 -20.55 11.31
N ALA A 255 -0.87 -19.73 10.53
CA ALA A 255 0.40 -19.15 10.95
C ALA A 255 0.24 -18.25 12.20
N ASN A 256 -0.77 -17.37 12.21
CA ASN A 256 -1.04 -16.49 13.35
C ASN A 256 -1.57 -17.23 14.58
N ASN A 257 -2.34 -18.31 14.37
CA ASN A 257 -2.83 -19.16 15.45
C ASN A 257 -1.79 -20.23 15.89
N LYS A 258 -0.52 -20.11 15.46
CA LYS A 258 0.62 -20.96 15.86
C LYS A 258 0.46 -22.46 15.57
N HIS A 259 -0.35 -22.81 14.58
CA HIS A 259 -0.60 -24.20 14.17
C HIS A 259 0.30 -24.59 12.98
N LYS A 260 1.58 -24.84 13.27
CA LYS A 260 2.64 -24.97 12.26
C LYS A 260 2.48 -26.17 11.32
N SER A 261 2.10 -27.33 11.86
CA SER A 261 1.89 -28.55 11.08
C SER A 261 0.86 -28.34 9.97
N GLU A 262 -0.21 -27.61 10.26
CA GLU A 262 -1.25 -27.29 9.29
C GLU A 262 -0.78 -26.29 8.23
N VAL A 263 0.08 -25.33 8.59
CA VAL A 263 0.69 -24.39 7.62
C VAL A 263 1.49 -25.15 6.57
N MET A 264 2.38 -26.05 6.99
CA MET A 264 3.17 -26.85 6.05
C MET A 264 2.29 -27.77 5.21
N ARG A 265 1.30 -28.44 5.81
CA ARG A 265 0.35 -29.30 5.10
C ARG A 265 -0.41 -28.53 4.01
N LEU A 266 -0.91 -27.34 4.32
CA LEU A 266 -1.63 -26.49 3.38
C LEU A 266 -0.72 -25.94 2.28
N PHE A 267 0.51 -25.58 2.61
CA PHE A 267 1.50 -25.14 1.64
C PHE A 267 1.84 -26.24 0.62
N LEU A 268 2.05 -27.46 1.08
CA LEU A 268 2.28 -28.61 0.20
C LEU A 268 1.06 -28.91 -0.67
N LEU A 269 -0.15 -28.80 -0.11
CA LEU A 269 -1.39 -28.95 -0.87
C LEU A 269 -1.54 -27.86 -1.95
N MET A 270 -1.15 -26.62 -1.65
CA MET A 270 -1.13 -25.53 -2.61
C MET A 270 -0.13 -25.78 -3.74
N LEU A 271 1.07 -26.28 -3.43
CA LEU A 271 2.09 -26.63 -4.45
C LEU A 271 1.62 -27.73 -5.41
N GLY A 272 0.75 -28.63 -4.95
CA GLY A 272 0.09 -29.64 -5.80
C GLY A 272 -1.12 -29.12 -6.59
N SER A 273 -1.53 -27.86 -6.38
CA SER A 273 -2.65 -27.23 -7.07
C SER A 273 -2.17 -26.38 -8.26
N ALA A 274 -3.11 -25.88 -9.07
CA ALA A 274 -2.79 -24.96 -10.17
C ALA A 274 -2.39 -23.54 -9.69
N VAL A 275 -2.43 -23.26 -8.38
CA VAL A 275 -2.16 -21.94 -7.81
C VAL A 275 -0.74 -21.87 -7.28
N SER A 276 0.09 -21.01 -7.87
CA SER A 276 1.47 -20.80 -7.41
C SER A 276 1.52 -19.91 -6.16
N PRO A 277 2.32 -20.27 -5.13
CA PRO A 277 2.64 -19.40 -4.01
C PRO A 277 3.20 -18.05 -4.44
N ASP A 278 2.80 -16.99 -3.73
CA ASP A 278 3.35 -15.65 -3.88
C ASP A 278 4.22 -15.26 -2.66
N ARG A 279 4.74 -14.03 -2.66
CA ARG A 279 5.54 -13.51 -1.54
C ARG A 279 4.81 -13.58 -0.20
N PHE A 280 3.50 -13.37 -0.16
CA PHE A 280 2.70 -13.40 1.08
C PHE A 280 2.55 -14.83 1.59
N THR A 281 2.34 -15.80 0.69
CA THR A 281 2.37 -17.22 1.03
C THR A 281 3.71 -17.58 1.66
N LEU A 282 4.82 -17.25 0.99
CA LEU A 282 6.16 -17.64 1.44
C LEU A 282 6.54 -16.99 2.77
N ILE A 283 6.22 -15.70 2.99
CA ILE A 283 6.41 -15.04 4.29
C ILE A 283 5.63 -15.77 5.39
N SER A 284 4.36 -16.11 5.15
CA SER A 284 3.52 -16.77 6.15
C SER A 284 4.06 -18.14 6.54
N VAL A 285 4.59 -18.91 5.58
CA VAL A 285 5.21 -20.22 5.85
C VAL A 285 6.56 -20.03 6.57
N LEU A 286 7.42 -19.12 6.10
CA LEU A 286 8.74 -18.85 6.68
C LEU A 286 8.67 -18.48 8.16
N LEU A 287 7.70 -17.64 8.56
CA LEU A 287 7.54 -17.22 9.95
C LEU A 287 7.16 -18.37 10.90
N THR A 288 6.68 -19.48 10.36
CA THR A 288 6.36 -20.69 11.13
C THR A 288 7.47 -21.74 11.12
N SER A 289 8.40 -21.65 10.18
CA SER A 289 9.53 -22.58 10.06
C SER A 289 10.43 -22.53 11.28
N GLU A 290 10.91 -23.70 11.70
CA GLU A 290 11.86 -23.82 12.82
C GLU A 290 13.22 -24.33 12.38
N SER A 291 13.27 -25.02 11.24
CA SER A 291 14.49 -25.64 10.73
C SER A 291 15.15 -24.76 9.67
N THR A 292 16.48 -24.69 9.70
CA THR A 292 17.31 -24.13 8.62
C THR A 292 17.01 -24.77 7.27
N VAL A 293 16.66 -26.06 7.26
CA VAL A 293 16.35 -26.81 6.04
C VAL A 293 15.07 -26.28 5.38
N GLU A 294 14.02 -26.05 6.16
CA GLU A 294 12.75 -25.48 5.66
C GLU A 294 12.98 -24.07 5.10
N VAL A 295 13.73 -23.24 5.82
CA VAL A 295 14.09 -21.89 5.38
C VAL A 295 14.89 -21.95 4.07
N GLY A 296 15.84 -22.88 3.95
CA GLY A 296 16.62 -23.11 2.73
C GLY A 296 15.78 -23.56 1.53
N GLN A 297 14.82 -24.46 1.75
CA GLN A 297 13.89 -24.90 0.69
C GLN A 297 13.01 -23.75 0.21
N ILE A 298 12.48 -22.95 1.13
CA ILE A 298 11.64 -21.80 0.78
C ILE A 298 12.47 -20.70 0.10
N HIS A 299 13.70 -20.47 0.54
CA HIS A 299 14.63 -19.56 -0.13
C HIS A 299 14.89 -20.02 -1.57
N GLY A 300 15.25 -21.29 -1.80
CA GLY A 300 15.45 -21.82 -3.15
C GLY A 300 14.21 -21.68 -4.04
N LEU A 301 13.02 -21.89 -3.47
CA LEU A 301 11.75 -21.68 -4.17
C LEU A 301 11.49 -20.20 -4.50
N ALA A 302 11.81 -19.28 -3.60
CA ALA A 302 11.72 -17.85 -3.85
C ALA A 302 12.68 -17.40 -4.96
N THR A 303 13.90 -17.94 -4.98
CA THR A 303 14.91 -17.67 -6.01
C THR A 303 14.45 -18.15 -7.38
N THR A 304 14.00 -19.40 -7.48
CA THR A 304 13.57 -19.99 -8.76
C THR A 304 12.33 -19.29 -9.35
N ARG A 305 11.52 -18.63 -8.51
CA ARG A 305 10.35 -17.85 -8.94
C ARG A 305 10.62 -16.35 -9.10
N GLY A 306 11.85 -15.89 -8.88
CA GLY A 306 12.20 -14.48 -8.99
C GLY A 306 11.53 -13.58 -7.96
N LEU A 307 11.13 -14.11 -6.79
CA LEU A 307 10.43 -13.37 -5.74
C LEU A 307 11.38 -12.64 -4.77
N LEU A 308 12.69 -12.88 -4.86
CA LEU A 308 13.71 -12.29 -3.97
C LEU A 308 13.94 -10.79 -4.18
N SER A 309 13.38 -10.19 -5.24
CA SER A 309 13.39 -8.73 -5.40
C SER A 309 12.52 -8.02 -4.36
N ASP A 310 11.60 -8.74 -3.71
CA ASP A 310 10.73 -8.19 -2.69
C ASP A 310 11.46 -8.03 -1.35
N THR A 311 11.62 -6.79 -0.90
CA THR A 311 12.30 -6.45 0.36
C THR A 311 11.62 -7.08 1.59
N SER A 312 10.29 -7.27 1.58
CA SER A 312 9.59 -7.86 2.72
C SER A 312 9.91 -9.35 2.86
N LEU A 313 9.92 -10.08 1.74
CA LEU A 313 10.32 -11.49 1.72
C LEU A 313 11.80 -11.64 2.09
N GLY A 314 12.67 -10.77 1.59
CA GLY A 314 14.09 -10.72 1.97
C GLY A 314 14.30 -10.50 3.46
N ASN A 315 13.58 -9.54 4.05
CA ASN A 315 13.62 -9.26 5.49
C ASN A 315 13.13 -10.45 6.33
N ALA A 316 12.10 -11.18 5.87
CA ALA A 316 11.64 -12.40 6.52
C ALA A 316 12.72 -13.50 6.49
N LEU A 317 13.34 -13.75 5.32
CA LEU A 317 14.44 -14.72 5.18
C LEU A 317 15.63 -14.36 6.07
N LEU A 318 16.05 -13.09 6.09
CA LEU A 318 17.12 -12.58 6.95
C LEU A 318 16.85 -12.88 8.42
N THR A 319 15.63 -12.59 8.87
CA THR A 319 15.20 -12.83 10.25
C THR A 319 15.22 -14.31 10.58
N MET A 320 14.75 -15.17 9.67
CA MET A 320 14.71 -16.61 9.91
C MET A 320 16.10 -17.25 9.93
N TYR A 321 16.97 -16.93 8.98
CA TYR A 321 18.37 -17.39 8.99
C TYR A 321 19.14 -16.88 10.21
N SER A 322 18.90 -15.63 10.62
CA SER A 322 19.50 -15.09 11.85
C SER A 322 19.05 -15.86 13.09
N ARG A 323 17.75 -16.16 13.21
CA ARG A 323 17.21 -16.93 14.35
C ARG A 323 17.75 -18.35 14.40
N SER A 324 18.00 -18.95 13.24
CA SER A 324 18.55 -20.30 13.13
C SER A 324 20.08 -20.36 13.22
N GLY A 325 20.75 -19.21 13.38
CA GLY A 325 22.21 -19.12 13.53
C GLY A 325 23.03 -19.16 12.24
N ASP A 326 22.38 -19.29 11.08
CA ASP A 326 23.05 -19.30 9.78
C ASP A 326 23.27 -17.87 9.26
N LEU A 327 24.25 -17.19 9.86
CA LEU A 327 24.64 -15.83 9.49
C LEU A 327 25.17 -15.74 8.05
N HIS A 328 25.70 -16.83 7.49
CA HIS A 328 26.25 -16.83 6.15
C HIS A 328 25.12 -16.70 5.12
N SER A 329 24.10 -17.55 5.21
CA SER A 329 22.92 -17.45 4.36
C SER A 329 22.17 -16.14 4.58
N ALA A 330 22.11 -15.63 5.81
CA ALA A 330 21.57 -14.29 6.07
C ALA A 330 22.35 -13.21 5.30
N TRP A 331 23.68 -13.22 5.36
CA TRP A 331 24.50 -12.24 4.62
C TRP A 331 24.36 -12.38 3.10
N GLN A 332 24.21 -13.59 2.57
CA GLN A 332 23.95 -13.81 1.15
C GLN A 332 22.62 -13.17 0.73
N VAL A 333 21.53 -13.41 1.46
CA VAL A 333 20.22 -12.78 1.19
C VAL A 333 20.35 -11.25 1.24
N PHE A 334 21.05 -10.72 2.25
CA PHE A 334 21.29 -9.29 2.39
C PHE A 334 21.94 -8.70 1.14
N ASN A 335 22.99 -9.35 0.61
CA ASN A 335 23.69 -8.86 -0.57
C ASN A 335 22.86 -8.98 -1.85
N MET A 336 22.00 -10.00 -1.96
CA MET A 336 21.13 -10.19 -3.13
C MET A 336 20.01 -9.12 -3.24
N LEU A 337 19.61 -8.49 -2.14
CA LEU A 337 18.60 -7.43 -2.15
C LEU A 337 19.10 -6.18 -2.88
N GLN A 338 18.46 -5.82 -3.99
CA GLN A 338 18.78 -4.63 -4.78
C GLN A 338 18.47 -3.34 -4.00
N GLU A 339 17.31 -3.29 -3.36
CA GLU A 339 16.92 -2.19 -2.48
C GLU A 339 16.93 -2.65 -1.02
N LYS A 340 17.70 -1.94 -0.20
CA LYS A 340 17.80 -2.17 1.24
C LYS A 340 17.17 -0.98 1.95
N ASP A 341 16.02 -1.23 2.57
CA ASP A 341 15.34 -0.25 3.40
C ASP A 341 15.96 -0.20 4.81
N PRO A 342 15.60 0.78 5.66
CA PRO A 342 16.09 0.85 7.04
C PRO A 342 15.84 -0.41 7.87
N VAL A 343 14.77 -1.17 7.55
CA VAL A 343 14.42 -2.43 8.23
C VAL A 343 15.42 -3.52 7.88
N THR A 344 15.86 -3.59 6.62
CA THR A 344 16.85 -4.55 6.12
C THR A 344 18.19 -4.38 6.85
N TRP A 345 18.69 -3.13 6.91
CA TRP A 345 19.91 -2.79 7.63
C TRP A 345 19.82 -3.14 9.11
N THR A 346 18.73 -2.73 9.75
CA THR A 346 18.51 -2.98 11.18
C THR A 346 18.42 -4.48 11.49
N SER A 347 17.79 -5.27 10.60
CA SER A 347 17.68 -6.73 10.76
C SER A 347 19.04 -7.40 10.70
N MET A 348 19.90 -7.02 9.75
CA MET A 348 21.26 -7.56 9.64
C MET A 348 22.15 -7.14 10.84
N MET A 349 22.01 -5.90 11.30
CA MET A 349 22.71 -5.43 12.50
C MET A 349 22.32 -6.23 13.74
N ARG A 350 21.02 -6.49 13.94
CA ARG A 350 20.52 -7.33 15.03
C ARG A 350 21.04 -8.75 14.93
N ALA A 351 21.08 -9.30 13.71
CA ALA A 351 21.64 -10.62 13.48
C ALA A 351 23.09 -10.69 13.96
N PHE A 352 23.93 -9.74 13.55
CA PHE A 352 25.32 -9.70 14.02
C PHE A 352 25.45 -9.46 15.53
N ALA A 353 24.65 -8.54 16.10
CA ALA A 353 24.68 -8.22 17.53
C ALA A 353 24.34 -9.44 18.40
N ASN A 354 23.23 -10.13 18.09
CA ASN A 354 22.76 -11.30 18.84
C ASN A 354 23.73 -12.48 18.81
N HIS A 355 24.56 -12.56 17.77
CA HIS A 355 25.56 -13.60 17.59
C HIS A 355 26.98 -13.15 18.01
N GLY A 356 27.09 -12.03 18.75
CA GLY A 356 28.36 -11.54 19.29
C GLY A 356 29.33 -11.00 18.23
N ARG A 357 28.88 -10.76 17.00
CA ARG A 357 29.69 -10.25 15.87
C ARG A 357 29.65 -8.72 15.83
N ALA A 358 30.13 -8.09 16.91
CA ALA A 358 29.96 -6.66 17.14
C ALA A 358 30.57 -5.75 16.06
N SER A 359 31.73 -6.12 15.52
CA SER A 359 32.40 -5.37 14.44
C SER A 359 31.53 -5.26 13.18
N TYR A 360 30.95 -6.38 12.76
CA TYR A 360 30.06 -6.44 11.59
C TYR A 360 28.75 -5.68 11.82
N ALA A 361 28.21 -5.71 13.04
CA ALA A 361 27.03 -4.90 13.40
C ALA A 361 27.30 -3.39 13.27
N LEU A 362 28.48 -2.92 13.74
CA LEU A 362 28.88 -1.52 13.62
C LEU A 362 29.21 -1.14 12.18
N GLN A 363 29.79 -2.04 11.39
CA GLN A 363 30.04 -1.83 9.97
C GLN A 363 28.73 -1.66 9.18
N ALA A 364 27.74 -2.53 9.43
CA ALA A 364 26.41 -2.40 8.83
C ALA A 364 25.72 -1.07 9.22
N CYS A 365 25.90 -0.61 10.47
CA CYS A 365 25.42 0.71 10.91
C CYS A 365 26.06 1.86 10.12
N ALA A 366 27.38 1.80 9.92
CA ALA A 366 28.11 2.82 9.18
C ALA A 366 27.66 2.88 7.71
N GLN A 367 27.46 1.72 7.07
CA GLN A 367 26.94 1.66 5.70
C GLN A 367 25.51 2.22 5.59
N MET A 368 24.63 1.89 6.54
CA MET A 368 23.28 2.46 6.60
C MET A 368 23.31 4.00 6.61
N LEU A 369 24.20 4.59 7.41
CA LEU A 369 24.38 6.04 7.50
C LEU A 369 24.93 6.65 6.20
N GLN A 370 25.88 5.97 5.54
CA GLN A 370 26.43 6.41 4.25
C GLN A 370 25.37 6.45 3.15
N HIS A 371 24.39 5.54 3.19
CA HIS A 371 23.24 5.55 2.29
C HIS A 371 22.17 6.60 2.65
N GLY A 372 22.42 7.46 3.64
CA GLY A 372 21.52 8.56 4.03
C GLY A 372 20.33 8.13 4.87
N TYR A 373 20.29 6.89 5.35
CA TYR A 373 19.21 6.42 6.20
C TYR A 373 19.40 6.86 7.65
N LYS A 374 18.32 7.37 8.26
CA LYS A 374 18.30 7.73 9.67
C LYS A 374 18.09 6.48 10.53
N PRO A 375 18.99 6.17 11.48
CA PRO A 375 18.82 5.02 12.36
C PRO A 375 17.60 5.18 13.26
N SER A 376 16.89 4.08 13.48
CA SER A 376 15.72 4.02 14.35
C SER A 376 16.13 3.69 15.79
N SER A 377 15.19 3.83 16.74
CA SER A 377 15.37 3.37 18.13
C SER A 377 15.82 1.91 18.21
N THR A 378 15.29 1.03 17.34
CA THR A 378 15.69 -0.38 17.28
C THR A 378 17.09 -0.59 16.74
N THR A 379 17.56 0.28 15.84
CA THR A 379 18.92 0.28 15.29
C THR A 379 19.94 0.61 16.39
N PHE A 380 19.61 1.58 17.26
CA PHE A 380 20.45 1.92 18.42
C PHE A 380 20.57 0.76 19.42
N ILE A 381 19.47 0.10 19.75
CA ILE A 381 19.48 -1.04 20.68
C ILE A 381 20.39 -2.15 20.12
N ALA A 382 20.30 -2.43 18.81
CA ALA A 382 21.17 -3.42 18.17
C ALA A 382 22.65 -3.04 18.25
N ALA A 383 23.00 -1.77 17.99
CA ALA A 383 24.37 -1.29 18.08
C ALA A 383 24.91 -1.32 19.52
N LEU A 384 24.11 -0.93 20.52
CA LEU A 384 24.48 -0.98 21.93
C LEU A 384 24.65 -2.42 22.42
N SER A 385 23.76 -3.33 22.00
CA SER A 385 23.88 -4.76 22.30
C SER A 385 25.18 -5.32 21.73
N ALA A 386 25.50 -5.02 20.47
CA ALA A 386 26.78 -5.37 19.87
C ALA A 386 27.98 -4.84 20.68
N CYS A 387 27.97 -3.57 21.07
CA CYS A 387 29.04 -2.97 21.89
C CYS A 387 29.17 -3.62 23.28
N SER A 388 28.05 -3.99 23.92
CA SER A 388 28.06 -4.68 25.21
C SER A 388 28.70 -6.07 25.09
N HIS A 389 28.37 -6.84 24.05
CA HIS A 389 28.99 -8.14 23.79
C HIS A 389 30.48 -8.01 23.44
N ALA A 390 30.89 -6.98 22.67
CA ALA A 390 32.31 -6.69 22.43
C ALA A 390 33.07 -6.38 23.73
N SER A 391 32.49 -5.58 24.63
CA SER A 391 33.12 -5.22 25.90
C SER A 391 33.34 -6.41 26.84
N VAL A 392 32.52 -7.47 26.70
CA VAL A 392 32.70 -8.74 27.44
C VAL A 392 33.84 -9.57 26.84
N VAL A 393 33.99 -9.58 25.52
CA VAL A 393 35.11 -10.25 24.82
C VAL A 393 36.44 -9.55 25.13
N ASP A 394 36.45 -8.21 25.20
CA ASP A 394 37.62 -7.42 25.59
C ASP A 394 37.99 -7.55 27.07
N LYS A 395 37.05 -7.94 27.95
CA LYS A 395 37.37 -8.32 29.34
C LYS A 395 38.04 -9.70 29.44
N GLY A 396 37.82 -10.59 28.47
CA GLY A 396 38.50 -11.88 28.37
C GLY A 396 39.88 -11.80 27.68
N ARG A 397 40.17 -10.73 26.95
CA ARG A 397 41.48 -10.41 26.37
C ARG A 397 41.95 -9.07 26.90
N ALA A 398 42.54 -9.08 28.10
CA ALA A 398 43.16 -7.89 28.67
C ALA A 398 44.27 -7.35 27.76
N SER A 399 43.96 -6.35 26.93
CA SER A 399 44.71 -5.09 26.75
C SER A 399 44.30 -4.32 25.48
N ARG A 400 43.92 -3.04 25.68
CA ARG A 400 43.75 -1.94 24.70
C ARG A 400 42.51 -1.93 23.78
N ALA A 401 41.38 -1.45 24.32
CA ALA A 401 40.63 -0.30 23.79
C ALA A 401 39.57 0.15 24.82
N HIS A 402 39.65 1.38 25.29
CA HIS A 402 38.75 1.92 26.32
C HIS A 402 37.43 2.39 25.68
N CYS A 403 36.38 1.56 25.71
CA CYS A 403 35.00 2.01 25.49
C CYS A 403 34.26 1.99 26.83
N ARG A 404 34.32 3.11 27.56
CA ARG A 404 33.56 3.33 28.80
C ARG A 404 32.25 4.04 28.41
N VAL A 405 31.13 3.33 28.45
CA VAL A 405 29.79 3.91 28.25
C VAL A 405 29.18 4.23 29.61
N SER A 406 29.10 5.51 29.97
CA SER A 406 28.32 6.00 31.10
C SER A 406 26.97 6.51 30.61
N VAL A 407 25.88 5.90 31.07
CA VAL A 407 24.51 6.32 30.79
C VAL A 407 24.15 7.45 31.76
N GLN A 408 24.06 8.68 31.26
CA GLN A 408 23.27 9.73 31.90
C GLN A 408 22.19 10.18 30.91
N GLY A 409 20.95 10.13 31.38
CA GLY A 409 19.75 10.27 30.58
C GLY A 409 19.47 11.70 30.10
N GLY A 410 18.60 11.77 29.11
CA GLY A 410 17.93 12.99 28.67
C GLY A 410 18.69 13.77 27.58
N THR A 411 18.03 13.93 26.43
CA THR A 411 18.29 14.95 25.40
C THR A 411 19.69 14.96 24.76
N LEU A 412 19.97 14.01 23.88
CA LEU A 412 21.24 13.96 23.13
C LEU A 412 21.09 13.44 21.68
N TYR A 413 19.94 13.57 21.03
CA TYR A 413 19.74 12.92 19.71
C TYR A 413 20.75 13.38 18.65
N GLU A 414 21.13 14.66 18.57
CA GLU A 414 22.05 15.16 17.53
C GLU A 414 23.54 15.18 17.92
N GLN A 415 23.87 15.47 19.19
CA GLN A 415 25.27 15.50 19.64
C GLN A 415 25.86 14.10 19.86
N TRP A 416 25.04 13.09 20.16
CA TRP A 416 25.52 11.70 20.18
C TRP A 416 25.96 11.25 18.79
N TRP A 417 25.23 11.60 17.74
CA TRP A 417 25.58 11.20 16.38
C TRP A 417 26.93 11.77 15.96
N GLY A 418 27.20 13.06 16.20
CA GLY A 418 28.50 13.65 15.88
C GLY A 418 29.68 12.96 16.58
N LYS A 419 29.53 12.63 17.87
CA LYS A 419 30.58 11.93 18.65
C LYS A 419 30.71 10.45 18.30
N LEU A 420 29.60 9.75 18.04
CA LEU A 420 29.60 8.36 17.57
C LEU A 420 30.20 8.26 16.16
N PHE A 421 29.90 9.21 15.27
CA PHE A 421 30.47 9.29 13.92
C PHE A 421 31.99 9.51 13.99
N GLN A 422 32.47 10.39 14.87
CA GLN A 422 33.91 10.60 15.12
C GLN A 422 34.59 9.40 15.80
N SER A 423 33.93 8.72 16.74
CA SER A 423 34.53 7.59 17.47
C SER A 423 34.49 6.26 16.71
N LEU A 424 33.54 6.07 15.79
CA LEU A 424 33.42 4.86 14.97
C LEU A 424 34.24 4.95 13.69
N THR A 425 34.38 6.12 13.06
CA THR A 425 35.14 6.27 11.80
C THR A 425 36.62 5.91 11.95
N VAL A 426 37.29 6.32 13.03
CA VAL A 426 38.73 6.09 13.19
C VAL A 426 39.09 4.60 13.44
N PRO A 427 38.36 3.83 14.28
CA PRO A 427 38.57 2.40 14.41
C PRO A 427 38.07 1.58 13.20
N LEU A 428 36.97 2.00 12.54
CA LEU A 428 36.41 1.27 11.39
C LEU A 428 37.30 1.33 10.14
N VAL A 429 38.01 2.44 9.90
CA VAL A 429 39.02 2.52 8.82
C VAL A 429 40.15 1.49 9.03
N ARG A 430 40.60 1.31 10.28
CA ARG A 430 41.62 0.30 10.62
C ARG A 430 41.10 -1.14 10.54
N VAL A 431 39.84 -1.39 10.89
CA VAL A 431 39.20 -2.71 10.73
C VAL A 431 38.95 -3.03 9.24
N TRP A 432 38.63 -2.04 8.42
CA TRP A 432 38.48 -2.18 6.96
C TRP A 432 39.80 -2.53 6.26
N GLU A 433 40.92 -1.93 6.66
CA GLU A 433 42.26 -2.30 6.18
C GLU A 433 42.70 -3.71 6.65
N ALA A 434 42.21 -4.17 7.80
CA ALA A 434 42.55 -5.49 8.35
C ALA A 434 41.70 -6.64 7.77
N THR A 435 40.45 -6.38 7.39
CA THR A 435 39.50 -7.42 6.90
C THR A 435 39.55 -7.63 5.39
N THR A 436 40.09 -6.68 4.62
CA THR A 436 40.37 -6.86 3.18
C THR A 436 41.58 -7.77 2.90
N ARG A 437 42.28 -8.25 3.93
CA ARG A 437 43.39 -9.20 3.82
C ARG A 437 43.04 -10.66 4.12
N PHE A 438 41.78 -10.97 4.46
CA PHE A 438 41.35 -12.32 4.87
C PHE A 438 40.09 -12.82 4.15
N TRP A 439 39.93 -12.45 2.88
CA TRP A 439 39.07 -13.15 1.93
C TRP A 439 39.86 -13.48 0.68
#